data_AF-A0A3D3LRF6-F1
#
_entry.id   AF-A0A3D3LRF6-F1
#
_cell.length_a   1.000
_cell.length_b   1.000
_cell.length_c   1.000
_cell.angle_alpha   90.00
_cell.angle_beta   90.00
_cell.angle_gamma   90.00
#
_symmetry.space_group_name_H-M   'P 1'
#
loop_
_entity.id
_entity.type
_entity.pdbx_description
1 polymer ?
#
loop_
_entity_poly.entity_id
_entity_poly.type
_entity_poly.pdbx_seq_one_letter_code
_entity_poly.pdbx_strand_id
1 'polypeptide(L)'
;MTDIEKIKQLIKTKEFKLIQEKGLKNFQENQKFDFMSIFINSVDEMALSKLFAYLFDSRENHNFGQKPFRKLLELIPELKNFSKLIPSEHETETACTTEIMTYNSRRIDILIQLIDKQGKVKAVLGIENKIYSGEQKNQI
;
A
#
# COMPACT_ATOMS: atom_id res chain seq x y z
N MET A 1 -1.23 16.68 -23.17
CA MET A 1 -2.42 16.60 -22.30
C MET A 1 -2.04 17.10 -20.92
N THR A 2 -2.62 18.22 -20.50
CA THR A 2 -2.37 18.87 -19.21
C THR A 2 -3.00 18.06 -18.07
N ASP A 3 -2.55 18.25 -16.84
CA ASP A 3 -3.10 17.53 -15.69
C ASP A 3 -4.58 17.87 -15.45
N ILE A 4 -5.01 19.10 -15.80
CA ILE A 4 -6.42 19.52 -15.78
C ILE A 4 -7.25 18.69 -16.78
N GLU A 5 -6.73 18.42 -17.97
CA GLU A 5 -7.42 17.61 -18.97
C GLU A 5 -7.54 16.15 -18.52
N LYS A 6 -6.49 15.60 -17.90
CA LYS A 6 -6.52 14.24 -17.31
C LYS A 6 -7.57 14.14 -16.21
N ILE A 7 -7.63 15.13 -15.31
CA ILE A 7 -8.63 15.18 -14.23
C ILE A 7 -10.06 15.28 -14.83
N LYS A 8 -10.28 16.14 -15.83
CA LYS A 8 -11.57 16.26 -16.50
C LYS A 8 -12.03 14.97 -17.19
N GLN A 9 -11.10 14.19 -17.71
CA GLN A 9 -11.42 12.87 -18.27
C GLN A 9 -11.73 11.87 -17.15
N LEU A 10 -10.94 11.86 -16.07
CA LEU A 10 -11.13 10.98 -14.93
C LEU A 10 -12.48 11.17 -14.26
N ILE A 11 -12.94 12.42 -14.11
CA ILE A 11 -14.26 12.74 -13.52
C ILE A 11 -15.44 12.16 -14.34
N LYS A 12 -15.23 11.92 -15.64
CA LYS A 12 -16.27 11.37 -16.52
C LYS A 12 -16.37 9.85 -16.47
N THR A 13 -15.41 9.16 -15.86
CA THR A 13 -15.40 7.70 -15.82
C THR A 13 -16.49 7.16 -14.88
N LYS A 14 -16.92 5.92 -15.13
CA LYS A 14 -17.95 5.28 -14.29
C LYS A 14 -17.43 5.01 -12.88
N GLU A 15 -16.13 4.72 -12.79
CA GLU A 15 -15.38 4.48 -11.57
C GLU A 15 -15.36 5.73 -10.67
N PHE A 16 -15.10 6.91 -11.25
CA PHE A 16 -15.11 8.15 -10.48
C PHE A 16 -16.52 8.50 -9.96
N LYS A 17 -17.56 8.29 -10.78
CA LYS A 17 -18.96 8.47 -10.35
C LYS A 17 -19.32 7.54 -9.19
N LEU A 18 -18.91 6.27 -9.26
CA LEU A 18 -19.11 5.30 -8.19
C LEU A 18 -18.38 5.71 -6.90
N ILE A 19 -17.13 6.20 -7.02
CA ILE A 19 -16.37 6.74 -5.89
C ILE A 19 -17.09 7.92 -5.26
N GLN A 20 -17.60 8.83 -6.09
CA GLN A 20 -18.34 10.00 -5.64
C GLN A 20 -19.62 9.60 -4.90
N GLU A 21 -20.43 8.69 -5.46
CA GLU A 21 -21.67 8.21 -4.85
C GLU A 21 -21.43 7.52 -3.50
N LYS A 22 -20.51 6.55 -3.45
CA LYS A 22 -20.16 5.85 -2.20
C LYS A 22 -19.54 6.79 -1.18
N GLY A 23 -18.69 7.72 -1.61
CA GLY A 23 -18.05 8.70 -0.75
C GLY A 23 -19.02 9.72 -0.17
N LEU A 24 -19.97 10.20 -0.97
CA LEU A 24 -21.03 11.10 -0.51
C LEU A 24 -21.90 10.42 0.54
N LYS A 25 -22.30 9.16 0.28
CA LYS A 25 -23.09 8.36 1.21
C LYS A 25 -22.37 8.18 2.56
N ASN A 26 -21.10 7.75 2.53
CA ASN A 26 -20.32 7.56 3.74
C ASN A 26 -20.12 8.87 4.51
N PHE A 27 -19.90 9.98 3.80
CA PHE A 27 -19.81 11.30 4.42
C PHE A 27 -21.14 11.72 5.09
N GLN A 28 -22.28 11.47 4.45
CA GLN A 28 -23.60 11.78 5.03
C GLN A 28 -23.90 10.93 6.26
N GLU A 29 -23.55 9.64 6.24
CA GLU A 29 -23.84 8.70 7.32
C GLU A 29 -22.87 8.83 8.51
N ASN A 30 -21.58 9.07 8.25
CA ASN A 30 -20.52 9.01 9.27
C ASN A 30 -19.78 10.33 9.48
N GLN A 31 -20.17 11.41 8.79
CA GLN A 31 -19.48 12.73 8.81
C GLN A 31 -17.99 12.63 8.50
N LYS A 32 -17.59 11.61 7.73
CA LYS A 32 -16.19 11.31 7.40
C LYS A 32 -16.09 10.90 5.93
N PHE A 33 -15.16 11.52 5.22
CA PHE A 33 -14.77 11.05 3.90
C PHE A 33 -13.68 9.99 4.06
N ASP A 34 -14.09 8.73 4.09
CA ASP A 34 -13.16 7.61 4.13
C ASP A 34 -12.94 7.07 2.71
N PHE A 35 -11.89 7.59 2.07
CA PHE A 35 -11.45 7.16 0.75
C PHE A 35 -11.14 5.65 0.71
N MET A 36 -10.61 5.09 1.78
CA MET A 36 -10.25 3.67 1.84
C MET A 36 -11.49 2.79 1.86
N SER A 37 -12.54 3.17 2.61
CA SER A 37 -13.82 2.46 2.59
C SER A 37 -14.46 2.40 1.20
N ILE A 38 -14.28 3.44 0.39
CA ILE A 38 -14.77 3.48 -0.99
C ILE A 38 -13.95 2.53 -1.88
N PHE A 39 -12.63 2.55 -1.71
CA PHE A 39 -11.71 1.70 -2.47
C PHE A 39 -11.86 0.22 -2.13
N ILE A 40 -11.92 -0.15 -0.85
CA ILE A 40 -12.07 -1.55 -0.39
C ILE A 40 -13.32 -2.21 -0.99
N ASN A 41 -14.42 -1.45 -1.13
CA ASN A 41 -15.67 -1.96 -1.69
C ASN A 41 -15.75 -1.93 -3.23
N SER A 42 -14.73 -1.43 -3.92
CA SER A 42 -14.80 -1.15 -5.36
C SER A 42 -13.58 -1.63 -6.15
N VAL A 43 -12.53 -2.09 -5.46
CA VAL A 43 -11.24 -2.40 -6.05
C VAL A 43 -10.84 -3.83 -5.68
N ASP A 44 -10.34 -4.57 -6.66
CA ASP A 44 -9.77 -5.91 -6.48
C ASP A 44 -8.63 -5.88 -5.46
N GLU A 45 -8.48 -6.95 -4.67
CA GLU A 45 -7.42 -7.14 -3.66
C GLU A 45 -6.04 -6.87 -4.26
N MET A 46 -5.84 -7.31 -5.50
CA MET A 46 -4.62 -7.09 -6.26
C MET A 46 -4.29 -5.61 -6.48
N ALA A 47 -5.32 -4.80 -6.74
CA ALA A 47 -5.14 -3.38 -6.99
C ALA A 47 -4.88 -2.60 -5.69
N LEU A 48 -5.39 -3.06 -4.55
CA LEU A 48 -4.99 -2.53 -3.23
C LEU A 48 -3.52 -2.82 -2.93
N SER A 49 -3.06 -4.05 -3.17
CA SER A 49 -1.64 -4.41 -2.97
C SER A 49 -0.72 -3.55 -3.84
N LYS A 50 -1.11 -3.29 -5.10
CA LYS A 50 -0.37 -2.40 -6.01
C LYS A 50 -0.36 -0.95 -5.52
N LEU A 51 -1.49 -0.44 -5.04
CA LEU A 51 -1.55 0.91 -4.48
C LEU A 51 -0.64 1.06 -3.25
N PHE A 52 -0.67 0.10 -2.33
CA PHE A 52 0.20 0.12 -1.15
C PHE A 52 1.67 -0.03 -1.53
N ALA A 53 2.01 -0.94 -2.44
CA ALA A 53 3.37 -1.08 -2.94
C ALA A 53 3.89 0.22 -3.54
N TYR A 54 3.07 0.90 -4.35
CA TYR A 54 3.39 2.23 -4.90
C TYR A 54 3.63 3.26 -3.80
N LEU A 55 2.76 3.33 -2.79
CA LEU A 55 2.91 4.28 -1.67
C LEU A 55 4.09 3.97 -0.75
N PHE A 56 4.50 2.71 -0.66
CA PHE A 56 5.61 2.27 0.17
C PHE A 56 6.97 2.35 -0.54
N ASP A 57 7.01 2.44 -1.88
CA ASP A 57 8.26 2.53 -2.64
C ASP A 57 8.74 3.99 -2.70
N SER A 58 9.75 4.35 -1.91
CA SER A 58 10.23 5.73 -1.87
C SER A 58 10.91 6.20 -3.17
N ARG A 59 11.14 5.30 -4.14
CA ARG A 59 11.69 5.64 -5.46
C ARG A 59 10.59 6.10 -6.43
N GLU A 60 9.33 5.89 -6.08
CA GLU A 60 8.18 6.34 -6.86
C GLU A 60 7.88 7.83 -6.67
N ASN A 61 7.31 8.46 -7.70
CA ASN A 61 7.04 9.90 -7.74
C ASN A 61 5.75 10.31 -7.02
N HIS A 62 5.56 9.91 -5.77
CA HIS A 62 4.41 10.29 -4.94
C HIS A 62 4.73 11.34 -3.86
N ASN A 63 5.98 11.84 -3.78
CA ASN A 63 6.44 12.88 -2.85
C ASN A 63 6.29 12.56 -1.35
N PHE A 64 5.94 11.32 -1.00
CA PHE A 64 5.85 10.90 0.40
C PHE A 64 7.16 10.29 0.93
N GLY A 65 8.09 9.93 0.05
CA GLY A 65 9.32 9.22 0.43
C GLY A 65 9.00 7.96 1.24
N GLN A 66 9.74 7.73 2.32
CA GLN A 66 9.49 6.58 3.19
C GLN A 66 8.37 6.78 4.23
N LYS A 67 7.73 7.96 4.30
CA LYS A 67 6.76 8.28 5.36
C LYS A 67 5.63 7.25 5.49
N PRO A 68 5.01 6.75 4.40
CA PRO A 68 3.94 5.76 4.52
C PRO A 68 4.42 4.45 5.13
N PHE A 69 5.60 3.95 4.71
CA PHE A 69 6.22 2.76 5.28
C PHE A 69 6.55 2.96 6.76
N ARG A 70 7.20 4.08 7.13
CA ARG A 70 7.52 4.36 8.54
C ARG A 70 6.26 4.45 9.40
N LYS A 71 5.19 5.04 8.87
CA LYS A 71 3.91 5.13 9.56
C LYS A 71 3.27 3.75 9.78
N LEU A 72 3.37 2.85 8.80
CA LEU A 72 2.94 1.46 8.95
C LEU A 72 3.63 0.79 10.16
N LEU A 73 4.95 0.96 10.29
CA LEU A 73 5.71 0.36 11.39
C LEU A 73 5.35 0.92 12.76
N GLU A 74 4.89 2.18 12.84
CA GLU A 74 4.39 2.78 14.08
C GLU A 74 3.00 2.26 14.45
N LEU A 75 2.14 2.07 13.45
CA LEU A 75 0.73 1.70 13.62
C LEU A 75 0.55 0.23 14.00
N ILE A 76 1.43 -0.66 13.53
CA ILE A 76 1.37 -2.10 13.82
C ILE A 76 2.24 -2.40 15.06
N PRO A 77 1.65 -2.77 16.21
CA PRO A 77 2.38 -2.99 17.46
C PRO A 77 3.54 -3.97 17.34
N GLU A 78 3.36 -5.04 16.56
CA GLU A 78 4.34 -6.10 16.31
C GLU A 78 5.58 -5.58 15.56
N LEU A 79 5.42 -4.52 14.77
CA LEU A 79 6.50 -3.90 14.00
C LEU A 79 7.24 -2.80 14.76
N LYS A 80 6.81 -2.43 15.97
CA LYS A 80 7.47 -1.38 16.76
C LYS A 80 8.89 -1.72 17.17
N ASN A 81 9.23 -2.99 17.35
CA ASN A 81 10.60 -3.38 17.63
C ASN A 81 11.44 -3.34 16.35
N PHE A 82 10.86 -3.76 15.23
CA PHE A 82 11.50 -3.66 13.92
C PHE A 82 11.79 -2.20 13.53
N SER A 83 10.88 -1.27 13.81
CA SER A 83 11.06 0.16 13.52
C SER A 83 12.28 0.78 14.21
N LYS A 84 12.68 0.25 15.37
CA LYS A 84 13.87 0.69 16.12
C LYS A 84 15.18 0.13 15.56
N LEU A 85 15.12 -0.95 14.79
CA LEU A 85 16.30 -1.67 14.27
C LEU A 85 16.69 -1.20 12.87
N ILE A 86 15.77 -0.54 12.15
CA ILE A 86 16.02 -0.08 10.79
C ILE A 86 16.71 1.30 10.78
N PRO A 87 17.65 1.55 9.85
CA PRO A 87 18.32 2.85 9.72
C PRO A 87 17.34 4.00 9.45
N SER A 88 17.81 5.24 9.58
CA SER A 88 16.98 6.42 9.36
C SER A 88 16.53 6.56 7.90
N GLU A 89 15.48 7.36 7.66
CA GLU A 89 14.97 7.62 6.31
C GLU A 89 15.97 8.34 5.40
N HIS A 90 16.98 9.02 5.96
CA HIS A 90 18.02 9.71 5.20
C HIS A 90 19.16 8.79 4.74
N GLU A 91 19.24 7.58 5.31
CA GLU A 91 20.31 6.60 5.05
C GLU A 91 19.85 5.50 4.11
N THR A 92 18.55 5.41 3.86
CA THR A 92 17.94 4.30 3.14
C THR A 92 16.91 4.77 2.15
N GLU A 93 16.44 3.85 1.33
CA GLU A 93 15.24 3.95 0.51
C GLU A 93 14.46 2.63 0.61
N THR A 94 13.16 2.69 0.36
CA THR A 94 12.30 1.51 0.28
C THR A 94 12.04 1.16 -1.18
N ALA A 95 12.25 -0.10 -1.53
CA ALA A 95 11.98 -0.68 -2.83
C ALA A 95 10.89 -1.75 -2.68
N CYS A 96 9.82 -1.65 -3.47
CA CYS A 96 8.70 -2.58 -3.38
C CYS A 96 8.63 -3.49 -4.61
N THR A 97 8.20 -4.74 -4.39
CA THR A 97 7.87 -5.69 -5.45
C THR A 97 6.54 -6.34 -5.11
N THR A 98 5.61 -6.34 -6.04
CA THR A 98 4.31 -7.01 -5.86
C THR A 98 4.36 -8.43 -6.40
N GLU A 99 3.52 -9.31 -5.84
CA GLU A 99 3.26 -10.66 -6.38
C GLU A 99 4.53 -11.53 -6.50
N ILE A 100 5.33 -11.63 -5.43
CA ILE A 100 6.52 -12.49 -5.43
C ILE A 100 6.19 -13.90 -4.92
N MET A 101 6.70 -14.91 -5.63
CA MET A 101 6.65 -16.30 -5.21
C MET A 101 7.95 -16.69 -4.51
N THR A 102 7.83 -17.21 -3.29
CA THR A 102 8.96 -17.79 -2.55
C THR A 102 9.31 -19.18 -3.08
N TYR A 103 10.46 -19.70 -2.68
CA TYR A 103 10.94 -21.04 -3.06
C TYR A 103 10.00 -22.19 -2.64
N ASN A 104 9.19 -21.98 -1.60
CA ASN A 104 8.20 -22.94 -1.12
C ASN A 104 6.79 -22.69 -1.70
N SER A 105 6.69 -22.02 -2.84
CA SER A 105 5.44 -21.74 -3.54
C SER A 105 4.42 -20.95 -2.68
N ARG A 106 4.91 -20.10 -1.78
CA ARG A 106 4.07 -19.14 -1.06
C ARG A 106 4.11 -17.79 -1.78
N ARG A 107 2.94 -17.19 -1.95
CA ARG A 107 2.80 -15.85 -2.52
C ARG A 107 2.93 -14.81 -1.42
N ILE A 108 3.79 -13.82 -1.65
CA ILE A 108 3.85 -12.58 -0.87
C ILE A 108 3.30 -11.47 -1.76
N ASP A 109 2.28 -10.76 -1.31
CA ASP A 109 1.61 -9.73 -2.12
C ASP A 109 2.46 -8.50 -2.31
N ILE A 110 3.18 -8.08 -1.27
CA ILE A 110 4.13 -6.97 -1.33
C ILE A 110 5.40 -7.35 -0.57
N LEU A 111 6.54 -7.31 -1.25
CA LEU A 111 7.86 -7.38 -0.64
C LEU A 111 8.45 -5.99 -0.59
N ILE A 112 8.78 -5.51 0.60
CA ILE A 112 9.42 -4.21 0.83
C ILE A 112 10.85 -4.46 1.27
N GLN A 113 11.80 -3.90 0.54
CA GLN A 113 13.22 -3.95 0.86
C GLN A 113 13.69 -2.57 1.28
N LEU A 114 14.38 -2.49 2.42
CA LEU A 114 15.05 -1.28 2.86
C LEU A 114 16.52 -1.36 2.41
N ILE A 115 16.91 -0.46 1.51
CA ILE A 115 18.21 -0.48 0.82
C ILE A 115 19.00 0.74 1.28
N ASP A 116 20.28 0.57 1.63
CA ASP A 116 21.16 1.70 1.96
C ASP A 116 21.71 2.40 0.70
N LYS A 117 22.42 3.52 0.90
CA LYS A 117 23.07 4.28 -0.19
C LYS A 117 24.11 3.50 -0.99
N GLN A 118 24.57 2.35 -0.49
CA GLN A 118 25.51 1.45 -1.18
C GLN A 118 24.78 0.33 -1.94
N GLY A 119 23.44 0.32 -1.94
CA GLY A 119 22.64 -0.71 -2.59
C GLY A 119 22.48 -1.99 -1.76
N LYS A 120 22.90 -1.99 -0.48
CA LYS A 120 22.79 -3.17 0.38
C LYS A 120 21.44 -3.20 1.11
N VAL A 121 20.76 -4.33 1.01
CA VAL A 121 19.52 -4.60 1.76
C VAL A 121 19.83 -4.69 3.25
N LYS A 122 19.18 -3.85 4.04
CA LYS A 122 19.27 -3.80 5.51
C LYS A 122 18.13 -4.53 6.20
N ALA A 123 16.96 -4.52 5.57
CA ALA A 123 15.78 -5.18 6.11
C ALA A 123 14.82 -5.54 4.98
N VAL A 124 13.97 -6.54 5.24
CA VAL A 124 12.92 -6.98 4.33
C VAL A 124 11.65 -7.17 5.12
N LEU A 125 10.54 -6.66 4.61
CA LEU A 125 9.19 -6.86 5.15
C LEU A 125 8.31 -7.45 4.06
N GLY A 126 7.70 -8.61 4.32
CA GLY A 126 6.66 -9.18 3.47
C GLY A 126 5.28 -8.83 4.01
N ILE A 127 4.40 -8.33 3.16
CA ILE A 127 2.99 -8.08 3.47
C ILE A 127 2.16 -9.07 2.64
N GLU A 128 1.29 -9.79 3.34
CA GLU A 128 0.28 -10.66 2.75
C GLU A 128 -1.09 -10.05 3.02
N ASN A 129 -1.86 -9.86 1.96
CA ASN A 129 -3.25 -9.46 2.05
C ASN A 129 -4.10 -10.74 2.17
N LYS A 130 -4.90 -10.85 3.23
CA LYS A 130 -5.72 -12.04 3.52
C LYS A 130 -7.17 -11.65 3.83
N ILE A 131 -7.72 -10.72 3.08
CA ILE A 131 -9.07 -10.19 3.37
C ILE A 131 -10.16 -11.28 3.16
N TYR A 132 -9.87 -12.34 2.39
CA TYR A 132 -10.79 -13.47 2.16
C TYR A 132 -10.13 -14.87 2.20
N SER A 133 -9.19 -15.15 3.11
CA SER A 133 -8.68 -16.52 3.23
C SER A 133 -9.67 -17.44 3.96
N GLY A 134 -10.68 -17.93 3.24
CA GLY A 134 -11.56 -19.02 3.66
C GLY A 134 -10.88 -20.41 3.75
N GLU A 135 -9.55 -20.49 3.77
CA GLU A 135 -8.82 -21.76 3.84
C GLU A 135 -7.81 -21.80 5.00
N GLN A 136 -8.23 -22.49 6.06
CA GLN A 136 -7.49 -22.78 7.29
C GLN A 136 -6.49 -23.94 7.16
N LYS A 137 -6.16 -24.45 5.96
CA LYS A 137 -5.46 -25.75 5.84
C LYS A 137 -3.93 -25.71 5.76
N ASN A 138 -3.30 -24.54 5.69
CA ASN A 138 -1.82 -24.41 5.71
C ASN A 138 -1.37 -23.16 6.47
N GLN A 139 -2.00 -22.89 7.62
CA GLN A 139 -1.64 -21.78 8.50
C GLN A 139 -1.09 -22.36 9.81
N ILE A 140 0.03 -21.82 10.29
CA ILE A 140 0.58 -22.12 11.63
C ILE A 140 -0.36 -21.50 12.67
#